data_AF-A0A9E0LC39-F1
#
_entry.id   AF-A0A9E0LC39-F1
#
_cell.length_a   1.000
_cell.length_b   1.000
_cell.length_c   1.000
_cell.angle_alpha   90.00
_cell.angle_beta   90.00
_cell.angle_gamma   90.00
#
_symmetry.space_group_name_H-M   'P 1'
#
loop_
_entity.id
_entity.type
_entity.pdbx_description
1 polymer ?
#
loop_
_entity_poly.entity_id
_entity_poly.type
_entity_poly.pdbx_seq_one_letter_code
_entity_poly.pdbx_strand_id
1 'polypeptide(L)' 'VETSGRWGEGLAARLAGRLDSHPTLEDRVRRVYGRSMAPLPLTPVKEPPERPHRAAGAAPPGGGPSLASLVDPFARL' A
#
# COMPACT_ATOMS: atom_id res chain seq x y z
N VAL A 1 7.33 27.63 26.00
CA VAL A 1 7.70 28.22 24.69
C VAL A 1 7.88 27.06 23.72
N GLU A 2 6.88 26.85 22.86
CA GLU A 2 6.86 25.81 21.83
C GLU A 2 7.73 26.24 20.65
N THR A 3 8.82 25.53 20.34
CA THR A 3 9.65 25.83 19.16
C THR A 3 10.15 24.60 18.40
N SER A 4 9.64 23.39 18.67
CA SER A 4 10.15 22.16 18.04
C SER A 4 9.38 21.69 16.78
N GLY A 5 8.23 22.29 16.44
CA GLY A 5 7.34 21.73 15.40
C GLY A 5 7.73 22.02 13.94
N ARG A 6 8.42 23.13 13.66
CA ARG A 6 8.49 23.69 12.29
C ARG A 6 9.52 23.04 11.36
N TRP A 7 10.54 22.37 11.90
CA TRP A 7 11.61 21.75 11.10
C TRP A 7 11.36 20.28 10.75
N GLY A 8 10.52 19.57 11.53
CA GLY A 8 10.18 18.17 11.30
C GLY A 8 9.18 17.96 10.15
N GLU A 9 8.23 18.88 9.98
CA GLU A 9 7.20 18.80 8.93
C GLU A 9 7.80 18.87 7.52
N GLY A 10 8.82 19.71 7.30
CA GLY A 10 9.47 19.82 6.00
C GLY A 10 10.24 18.56 5.57
N LEU A 11 10.85 17.86 6.54
CA LEU A 11 11.53 16.59 6.27
C LEU A 11 10.52 15.47 5.99
N ALA A 12 9.42 15.42 6.76
CA ALA A 12 8.35 14.46 6.57
C ALA A 12 7.66 14.62 5.21
N ALA A 13 7.34 15.85 4.78
CA ALA A 13 6.75 16.13 3.48
C ALA A 13 7.67 15.76 2.31
N ARG A 14 8.98 16.00 2.46
CA ARG A 14 10.00 15.65 1.46
C ARG A 14 10.23 14.14 1.35
N LEU A 15 10.17 13.41 2.47
CA LEU A 15 10.19 11.95 2.48
C LEU A 15 8.90 11.36 1.90
N ALA A 16 7.74 11.92 2.24
CA ALA A 16 6.46 11.54 1.64
C ALA A 16 6.50 11.70 0.12
N GLY A 17 6.93 12.85 -0.42
CA GLY A 17 7.07 13.04 -1.86
C GLY A 17 8.17 12.20 -2.55
N ARG A 18 9.10 11.62 -1.77
CA ARG A 18 10.12 10.69 -2.30
C ARG A 18 9.62 9.24 -2.31
N LEU A 19 8.77 8.88 -1.35
CA LEU A 19 8.13 7.57 -1.25
C LEU A 19 6.89 7.49 -2.14
N ASP A 20 6.16 8.58 -2.32
CA ASP A 20 5.16 8.76 -3.38
C ASP A 20 5.87 9.00 -4.72
N SER A 21 6.40 7.92 -5.28
CA SER A 21 6.92 7.91 -6.67
C SER A 21 5.82 8.09 -7.72
N HIS A 22 4.56 8.15 -7.30
CA HIS A 22 3.41 8.24 -8.20
C HIS A 22 2.81 9.66 -8.22
N PRO A 23 2.43 10.15 -9.41
CA PRO A 23 1.66 11.37 -9.51
C PRO A 23 0.35 11.23 -8.73
N THR A 24 -0.11 12.33 -8.13
CA THR A 24 -1.36 12.35 -7.37
C THR A 24 -2.53 11.91 -8.24
N LEU A 25 -3.63 11.47 -7.61
CA LEU A 25 -4.85 11.12 -8.35
C LEU A 25 -5.34 12.31 -9.19
N GLU A 26 -5.29 13.52 -8.66
CA GLU A 26 -5.69 14.74 -9.38
C GLU A 26 -4.81 14.99 -10.61
N ASP A 27 -3.49 14.87 -10.48
CA ASP A 27 -2.57 15.01 -11.60
C ASP A 27 -2.83 13.96 -12.69
N ARG A 28 -3.12 12.73 -12.28
CA ARG A 28 -3.48 11.65 -13.21
C ARG A 28 -4.79 11.96 -13.94
N VAL A 29 -5.83 12.39 -13.21
CA VAL A 29 -7.14 12.75 -13.79
C VAL A 29 -6.98 13.90 -14.78
N ARG A 30 -6.25 14.95 -14.42
CA ARG A 30 -5.97 16.09 -15.31
C ARG A 30 -5.20 15.66 -16.55
N ARG A 31 -4.22 14.77 -16.43
CA ARG A 31 -3.45 14.25 -17.56
C ARG A 31 -4.28 13.38 -18.52
N VAL A 32 -5.19 12.55 -17.99
CA VAL A 32 -6.02 11.64 -18.81
C VAL A 32 -7.18 12.38 -19.47
N TYR A 33 -7.86 13.25 -18.73
CA TYR A 33 -9.11 13.88 -19.18
C TYR A 33 -8.98 15.35 -19.58
N GLY A 34 -7.81 15.96 -19.40
CA GLY A 34 -7.55 17.37 -19.72
C GLY A 34 -8.26 18.37 -18.80
N ARG A 35 -8.95 17.90 -17.76
CA ARG A 35 -9.69 18.73 -16.79
C ARG A 35 -9.72 18.05 -15.42
N SER A 36 -9.93 18.85 -14.37
CA SER A 36 -10.23 18.29 -13.04
C SER A 36 -11.63 17.70 -13.02
N MET A 37 -11.83 16.64 -12.24
CA MET A 37 -13.15 16.03 -12.01
C MET A 37 -13.41 15.99 -10.51
N ALA A 38 -14.61 16.42 -10.11
CA ALA A 38 -15.04 16.27 -8.73
C ALA A 38 -15.18 14.79 -8.35
N PRO A 39 -14.88 14.41 -7.10
CA PRO A 39 -15.11 13.06 -6.63
C PRO A 39 -16.60 12.72 -6.71
N LEU A 40 -16.90 11.48 -7.05
CA LEU A 40 -18.28 10.97 -7.04
C LEU A 40 -18.83 11.00 -5.61
N PRO A 41 -20.13 11.29 -5.42
CA PRO A 41 -20.74 11.25 -4.10
C PRO A 41 -20.60 9.84 -3.52
N LEU A 42 -19.91 9.74 -2.39
CA LEU A 42 -19.69 8.46 -1.72
C LEU A 42 -20.97 8.06 -0.98
N THR A 43 -21.58 6.97 -1.42
CA THR A 43 -22.63 6.30 -0.63
C THR A 43 -21.94 5.21 0.21
N PRO A 44 -22.08 5.21 1.55
CA PRO A 44 -21.48 4.17 2.37
C PRO A 44 -22.03 2.80 1.96
N VAL A 45 -21.15 1.92 1.52
CA VAL A 45 -21.51 0.53 1.22
C VAL A 45 -21.66 -0.21 2.55
N LYS A 46 -22.86 -0.73 2.83
CA LYS A 46 -23.17 -1.51 4.05
C LYS A 46 -22.89 -2.99 3.87
N GLU A 47 -21.85 -3.33 3.13
CA GLU A 47 -21.44 -4.71 2.94
C GLU A 47 -20.25 -5.00 3.85
N PRO A 48 -20.21 -6.18 4.50
CA PRO A 48 -19.02 -6.58 5.22
C PRO A 48 -17.84 -6.61 4.24
N PRO A 49 -16.64 -6.15 4.65
CA PRO A 49 -15.48 -6.16 3.77
C PRO A 49 -15.27 -7.58 3.25
N GLU A 50 -15.12 -7.71 1.93
CA GLU A 50 -14.81 -8.99 1.31
C GLU A 50 -13.57 -9.55 1.99
N ARG A 51 -13.68 -10.80 2.47
CA ARG A 51 -12.55 -11.43 3.14
C ARG A 51 -11.41 -11.50 2.14
N PRO A 52 -10.17 -11.13 2.55
CA PRO A 52 -9.04 -11.28 1.67
C PRO A 52 -9.02 -12.72 1.18
N HIS A 53 -9.05 -12.88 -0.15
CA HIS A 53 -8.75 -14.16 -0.78
C HIS A 53 -7.30 -14.44 -0.41
N ARG A 54 -7.09 -15.11 0.74
CA ARG A 54 -5.89 -15.88 0.95
C ARG A 54 -5.97 -16.88 -0.19
N ALA A 55 -5.25 -16.61 -1.28
CA ALA A 55 -4.78 -17.68 -2.13
C ALA A 55 -4.23 -18.67 -1.11
N ALA A 56 -4.94 -19.77 -0.91
CA ALA A 56 -4.37 -20.92 -0.26
C ALA A 56 -3.22 -21.24 -1.21
N GLY A 57 -2.06 -20.66 -0.95
CA GLY A 57 -0.80 -21.22 -1.39
C GLY A 57 -0.96 -22.65 -0.93
N ALA A 58 -1.21 -23.52 -1.92
CA ALA A 58 -1.45 -24.92 -1.69
C ALA A 58 -0.37 -25.33 -0.72
N ALA A 59 -0.75 -25.70 0.51
CA ALA A 59 0.15 -26.51 1.30
C ALA A 59 0.48 -27.67 0.37
N PRO A 60 1.74 -27.83 -0.08
CA PRO A 60 2.07 -28.90 -0.99
C PRO A 60 1.57 -30.20 -0.31
N PRO A 61 0.85 -31.07 -1.03
CA PRO A 61 0.48 -32.36 -0.48
C PRO A 61 1.77 -33.16 -0.27
N GLY A 62 2.33 -33.07 0.92
CA GLY A 62 3.57 -33.75 1.29
C GLY A 62 4.29 -32.99 2.39
N GLY A 63 4.44 -33.63 3.54
CA GLY A 63 5.26 -33.15 4.67
C GLY A 63 6.76 -33.18 4.36
N GLY A 64 7.16 -32.67 3.21
CA GLY A 64 8.54 -32.45 2.80
C GLY A 64 8.97 -31.01 3.08
N PRO A 65 10.28 -30.74 3.17
CA PRO A 65 10.79 -29.39 3.37
C PRO A 65 10.36 -28.47 2.22
N SER A 66 9.93 -27.25 2.57
CA SER A 66 9.62 -26.21 1.59
C SER A 66 10.86 -25.84 0.77
N LEU A 67 10.67 -25.44 -0.50
CA LEU A 67 11.73 -24.87 -1.34
C LEU A 67 12.48 -23.73 -0.63
N ALA A 68 11.79 -22.93 0.18
CA ALA A 68 12.41 -21.86 0.97
C ALA A 68 13.41 -22.40 2.01
N SER A 69 13.10 -23.52 2.67
CA SER A 69 13.95 -24.16 3.70
C SER A 69 15.25 -24.75 3.15
N LEU A 70 15.35 -24.91 1.82
CA LEU A 70 16.57 -25.35 1.15
C LEU A 70 17.60 -24.22 1.00
N VAL A 71 17.14 -22.96 0.91
CA VAL A 71 17.99 -21.81 0.57
C VAL A 71 18.10 -20.78 1.69
N ASP A 72 17.15 -20.76 2.63
CA ASP A 72 17.15 -19.85 3.78
C ASP A 72 17.31 -20.63 5.10
N PRO A 73 18.37 -20.36 5.90
CA PRO A 73 18.57 -21.00 7.19
C PRO A 73 17.45 -20.71 8.22
N PHE A 74 16.73 -19.58 8.10
CA PHE A 74 15.67 -19.22 9.03
C PHE A 74 14.31 -19.85 8.70
N ALA A 75 14.15 -20.41 7.50
CA ALA A 75 12.89 -21.01 7.04
C ALA A 75 12.65 -22.46 7.55
N ARG A 76 13.35 -22.90 8.61
CA ARG A 76 13.29 -24.27 9.18
C ARG A 76 12.54 -24.37 10.52
N LEU A 77 11.86 -23.31 10.96
CA LEU A 77 11.18 -23.24 12.26
C LEU A 77 9.77 -23.82 12.23
#